data_AF-A0A930L164-F1
#
_entry.id   AF-A0A930L164-F1
#
_cell.length_a   1.000
_cell.length_b   1.000
_cell.length_c   1.000
_cell.angle_alpha   90.00
_cell.angle_beta   90.00
_cell.angle_gamma   90.00
#
_symmetry.space_group_name_H-M   'P 1'
#
loop_
_entity.id
_entity.type
_entity.pdbx_description
1 polymer ?
#
loop_
_entity_poly.entity_id
_entity_poly.type
_entity_poly.pdbx_seq_one_letter_code
_entity_poly.pdbx_strand_id
1 'polypeptide(L)'
;MLEGECSYQRGQENLVPSNNASPAPESPVIPKAQEKPWYIQHFTKLLIGFGLGGGAVAILLPWVLWLHCGMSSGSSDQLRLHLLYVTGGIIAVLTLLQTNWKNQGDRIKIDADIKKNEQDAEKNERDHIRQVHAERRSRYTAAVGQLADEKAAIRLGGIYTLVGLVDEWLADSTLSEEEQQKEGQVIINNLCSYIRSPFPLAEKIDEYEARTELKGLESKKPGTLFPDELPRLDTLRKRFEDSAEYQEPDDIAALQAAFHEEQDVRRAIFEEMSKRNSKVSVDESTGVTVTPGAWSGFKFGFNRAPIFYPLDNLTIEKAVFSSARFYGEADFLGAEFAGDADFGGAEFTGNANFLGAKFTGNANFQRAEFTGTTIFTGAYFKKYAPTFADTSNSARFSAQVNPQEYRFGAHPKSPHGFSCGEAELLNRTFILPIGTVLYDPDSWDEEEQDYTRLSEPAK
;
A
#
# COMPACT_ATOMS: atom_id res chain seq x y z
N MET A 1 38.75 3.20 36.45
CA MET A 1 38.75 2.03 37.35
C MET A 1 38.09 0.90 36.59
N LEU A 2 38.89 -0.14 36.31
CA LEU A 2 38.54 -1.47 35.78
C LEU A 2 38.05 -1.57 34.33
N GLU A 3 39.04 -1.50 33.43
CA GLU A 3 39.14 -2.40 32.27
C GLU A 3 39.48 -3.83 32.73
N GLY A 4 39.08 -4.84 31.97
CA GLY A 4 39.47 -6.23 32.19
C GLY A 4 38.93 -7.19 31.12
N GLU A 5 39.78 -7.50 30.13
CA GLU A 5 39.63 -8.56 29.15
C GLU A 5 39.65 -9.97 29.78
N CYS A 6 38.91 -10.94 29.21
CA CYS A 6 39.50 -12.21 28.73
C CYS A 6 38.50 -13.15 28.03
N SER A 7 38.94 -13.61 26.86
CA SER A 7 38.66 -14.84 26.10
C SER A 7 38.01 -16.06 26.79
N TYR A 8 37.17 -16.84 26.06
CA TYR A 8 37.55 -18.12 25.41
C TYR A 8 36.37 -18.78 24.64
N GLN A 9 36.63 -19.04 23.36
CA GLN A 9 36.20 -20.11 22.44
C GLN A 9 34.90 -20.95 22.58
N ARG A 10 34.16 -20.94 21.45
CA ARG A 10 33.85 -22.07 20.54
C ARG A 10 32.93 -23.20 21.05
N GLY A 11 31.68 -23.15 20.59
CA GLY A 11 30.81 -24.30 20.33
C GLY A 11 30.12 -24.11 18.98
N GLN A 12 30.66 -24.74 17.94
CA GLN A 12 30.01 -24.89 16.64
C GLN A 12 28.89 -25.93 16.78
N GLU A 13 27.69 -25.63 16.28
CA GLU A 13 26.90 -26.57 15.47
C GLU A 13 25.75 -25.88 14.72
N ASN A 14 25.80 -26.04 13.40
CA ASN A 14 24.72 -26.00 12.41
C ASN A 14 24.03 -24.67 12.05
N LEU A 15 24.81 -23.78 11.45
CA LEU A 15 24.32 -22.88 10.41
C LEU A 15 24.52 -23.55 9.04
N VAL A 16 23.41 -23.91 8.38
CA VAL A 16 23.40 -24.24 6.95
C VAL A 16 23.55 -22.92 6.19
N PRO A 17 24.59 -22.72 5.36
CA PRO A 17 24.68 -21.53 4.53
C PRO A 17 23.75 -21.67 3.32
N SER A 18 22.79 -20.77 3.16
CA SER A 18 22.07 -20.62 1.90
C SER A 18 23.03 -20.02 0.86
N ASN A 19 23.58 -20.87 0.01
CA ASN A 19 24.38 -20.47 -1.15
C ASN A 19 23.47 -19.76 -2.18
N ASN A 20 23.25 -18.46 -2.01
CA ASN A 20 22.71 -17.58 -3.05
C ASN A 20 23.81 -16.64 -3.56
N ALA A 21 24.89 -17.23 -4.11
CA ALA A 21 25.69 -16.55 -5.11
C ALA A 21 25.19 -17.08 -6.46
N SER A 22 24.62 -16.21 -7.29
CA SER A 22 24.34 -16.55 -8.68
C SER A 22 25.62 -17.13 -9.31
N PRO A 23 25.55 -18.24 -10.06
CA PRO A 23 26.71 -18.69 -10.81
C PRO A 23 27.10 -17.56 -11.76
N ALA A 24 28.39 -17.25 -11.84
CA ALA A 24 28.93 -16.45 -12.93
C ALA A 24 28.37 -16.99 -14.26
N PRO A 25 28.04 -16.14 -15.24
CA PRO A 25 27.43 -16.59 -16.48
C PRO A 25 28.31 -17.69 -17.06
N GLU A 26 27.77 -18.91 -17.16
CA GLU A 26 28.45 -19.98 -17.86
C GLU A 26 28.83 -19.42 -19.22
N SER A 27 30.14 -19.38 -19.47
CA SER A 27 30.66 -18.99 -20.77
C SER A 27 29.89 -19.80 -21.82
N PRO A 28 29.40 -19.18 -22.91
CA PRO A 28 28.60 -19.88 -23.89
C PRO A 28 29.35 -21.15 -24.29
N VAL A 29 28.77 -22.31 -24.03
CA VAL A 29 29.31 -23.58 -24.49
C VAL A 29 29.20 -23.54 -26.00
N ILE A 30 30.25 -23.02 -26.64
CA ILE A 30 30.43 -23.07 -28.08
C ILE A 30 30.35 -24.55 -28.42
N PRO A 31 29.38 -25.01 -29.24
CA PRO A 31 29.31 -26.41 -29.62
C PRO A 31 30.66 -26.78 -30.22
N LYS A 32 31.36 -27.77 -29.64
CA LYS A 32 32.58 -28.31 -30.24
C LYS A 32 32.25 -28.63 -31.69
N ALA A 33 32.96 -27.99 -32.62
CA ALA A 33 32.76 -28.19 -34.04
C ALA A 33 32.88 -29.69 -34.32
N GLN A 34 31.75 -30.34 -34.60
CA GLN A 34 31.69 -31.77 -34.86
C GLN A 34 32.49 -32.03 -36.13
N GLU A 35 33.67 -32.65 -35.99
CA GLU A 35 34.54 -32.91 -37.13
C GLU A 35 33.80 -33.72 -38.18
N LYS A 36 33.81 -33.24 -39.43
CA LYS A 36 33.12 -33.90 -40.55
C LYS A 36 33.71 -35.30 -40.73
N PRO A 37 32.91 -36.38 -40.64
CA PRO A 37 33.39 -37.73 -40.92
C PRO A 37 34.03 -37.85 -42.31
N TRP A 38 35.06 -38.69 -42.45
CA TRP A 38 35.87 -38.81 -43.67
C TRP A 38 35.04 -39.08 -44.94
N TYR A 39 33.97 -39.88 -44.84
CA TYR A 39 33.08 -40.25 -45.93
C TYR A 39 32.20 -39.07 -46.39
N ILE A 40 31.97 -38.08 -45.53
CA ILE A 40 31.23 -36.84 -45.86
C ILE A 40 32.17 -35.84 -46.53
N GLN A 41 33.41 -35.74 -46.05
CA GLN A 41 34.43 -34.90 -46.66
C GLN A 41 34.75 -35.33 -48.10
N HIS A 42 34.74 -36.64 -48.35
CA HIS A 42 35.03 -37.23 -49.67
C HIS A 42 33.78 -37.68 -50.43
N PHE A 43 32.58 -37.31 -49.98
CA PHE A 43 31.31 -37.84 -50.50
C PHE A 43 31.22 -37.79 -52.03
N THR A 44 31.45 -36.63 -52.64
CA THR A 44 31.38 -36.45 -54.09
C THR A 44 32.42 -37.31 -54.82
N LYS A 45 33.61 -37.47 -54.25
CA LYS A 45 34.68 -38.31 -54.82
C LYS A 45 34.33 -39.80 -54.71
N LEU A 46 33.77 -40.23 -53.58
CA LEU A 46 33.31 -41.60 -53.37
C LEU A 46 32.13 -41.94 -54.29
N LEU A 47 31.16 -41.03 -54.45
CA LEU A 47 30.00 -41.23 -55.32
C LEU A 47 30.42 -41.40 -56.80
N ILE A 48 31.32 -40.54 -57.28
CA ILE A 48 31.89 -40.63 -58.64
C ILE A 48 32.71 -41.91 -58.78
N GLY A 49 33.55 -42.24 -57.78
CA GLY A 49 34.39 -43.43 -57.79
C GLY A 49 33.60 -44.74 -57.83
N PHE A 50 32.58 -44.89 -56.99
CA PHE A 50 31.71 -46.07 -56.99
C PHE A 50 30.82 -46.13 -58.24
N GLY A 51 30.31 -45.00 -58.73
CA GLY A 51 29.49 -44.96 -59.95
C GLY A 51 30.27 -45.38 -61.21
N LEU A 52 31.43 -44.77 -61.44
CA LEU A 52 32.27 -45.09 -62.60
C LEU A 52 32.98 -46.45 -62.45
N GLY A 53 33.55 -46.72 -61.27
CA GLY A 53 34.28 -47.95 -60.99
C GLY A 53 33.37 -49.17 -60.95
N GLY A 54 32.25 -49.11 -60.24
CA GLY A 54 31.29 -50.22 -60.18
C GLY A 54 30.63 -50.50 -61.54
N GLY A 55 30.33 -49.46 -62.32
CA GLY A 55 29.85 -49.60 -63.70
C GLY A 55 30.88 -50.27 -64.62
N ALA A 56 32.15 -49.87 -64.54
CA ALA A 56 33.23 -50.49 -65.31
C ALA A 56 33.45 -51.96 -64.90
N VAL A 57 33.43 -52.28 -63.61
CA VAL A 57 33.58 -53.67 -63.12
C VAL A 57 32.39 -54.54 -63.54
N ALA A 58 31.17 -54.04 -63.49
CA ALA A 58 29.97 -54.78 -63.92
C ALA A 58 29.96 -55.09 -65.44
N ILE A 59 30.71 -54.32 -66.24
CA ILE A 59 30.86 -54.56 -67.69
C ILE A 59 32.06 -55.49 -67.95
N LEU A 60 33.22 -55.19 -67.36
CA LEU A 60 34.49 -55.85 -67.69
C LEU A 60 34.67 -57.20 -67.00
N LEU A 61 34.29 -57.33 -65.72
CA LEU A 61 34.54 -58.56 -64.94
C LEU A 61 33.73 -59.76 -65.45
N PRO A 62 32.40 -59.65 -65.70
CA PRO A 62 31.62 -60.77 -66.25
C PRO A 62 32.05 -61.13 -67.68
N TRP A 63 32.49 -60.14 -68.47
CA TRP A 63 33.02 -60.35 -69.82
C TRP A 63 34.35 -61.10 -69.80
N VAL A 64 35.29 -60.72 -68.92
CA VAL A 64 36.58 -61.40 -68.74
C VAL A 64 36.41 -62.81 -68.20
N LEU A 65 35.54 -63.03 -67.20
CA LEU A 65 35.28 -64.36 -66.64
C LEU A 65 34.57 -65.28 -67.62
N TRP A 66 33.72 -64.74 -68.50
CA TRP A 66 33.15 -65.47 -69.63
C TRP A 66 34.24 -65.88 -70.64
N LEU A 67 35.15 -64.97 -70.99
CA LEU A 67 36.19 -65.19 -72.02
C LEU A 67 37.34 -66.10 -71.55
N HIS A 68 37.79 -65.99 -70.30
CA HIS A 68 38.99 -66.67 -69.80
C HIS A 68 38.73 -67.79 -68.77
N CYS A 69 37.56 -67.84 -68.15
CA CYS A 69 37.22 -68.84 -67.13
C CYS A 69 36.02 -69.74 -67.49
N GLY A 70 35.45 -69.62 -68.71
CA GLY A 70 34.40 -70.52 -69.21
C GLY A 70 33.05 -70.41 -68.51
N MET A 71 32.76 -69.26 -67.87
CA MET A 71 31.48 -69.01 -67.19
C MET A 71 30.30 -68.98 -68.17
N SER A 72 29.13 -69.55 -67.81
CA SER A 72 27.94 -69.55 -68.69
C SER A 72 27.32 -68.15 -68.84
N SER A 73 26.65 -67.87 -69.97
CA SER A 73 26.03 -66.56 -70.23
C SER A 73 25.00 -66.17 -69.17
N GLY A 74 24.14 -67.11 -68.75
CA GLY A 74 23.13 -66.86 -67.71
C GLY A 74 23.72 -66.49 -66.34
N SER A 75 24.83 -67.13 -65.94
CA SER A 75 25.54 -66.77 -64.71
C SER A 75 26.27 -65.42 -64.81
N SER A 76 26.74 -65.04 -66.01
CA SER A 76 27.40 -63.76 -66.26
C SER A 76 26.43 -62.58 -66.17
N ASP A 77 25.24 -62.72 -66.75
CA ASP A 77 24.16 -61.73 -66.64
C ASP A 77 23.68 -61.56 -65.19
N GLN A 78 23.55 -62.67 -64.46
CA GLN A 78 23.20 -62.65 -63.05
C GLN A 78 24.29 -61.98 -62.21
N LEU A 79 25.58 -62.25 -62.48
CA LEU A 79 26.71 -61.60 -61.80
C LEU A 79 26.73 -60.08 -62.07
N ARG A 80 26.57 -59.66 -63.32
CA ARG A 80 26.45 -58.24 -63.71
C ARG A 80 25.32 -57.55 -62.96
N LEU A 81 24.16 -58.20 -62.88
CA LEU A 81 23.00 -57.68 -62.16
C LEU A 81 23.27 -57.54 -60.66
N HIS A 82 23.91 -58.53 -60.03
CA HIS A 82 24.29 -58.46 -58.61
C HIS A 82 25.33 -57.36 -58.35
N LEU A 83 26.32 -57.18 -59.24
CA LEU A 83 27.32 -56.11 -59.14
C LEU A 83 26.67 -54.72 -59.26
N LEU A 84 25.70 -54.56 -60.16
CA LEU A 84 24.92 -53.33 -60.28
C LEU A 84 24.05 -53.08 -59.05
N TYR A 85 23.37 -54.11 -58.51
CA TYR A 85 22.58 -53.97 -57.28
C TYR A 85 23.44 -53.62 -56.06
N VAL A 86 24.60 -54.26 -55.89
CA VAL A 86 25.53 -53.95 -54.80
C VAL A 86 26.06 -52.53 -54.93
N THR A 87 26.45 -52.11 -56.14
CA THR A 87 26.94 -50.74 -56.40
C THR A 87 25.84 -49.70 -56.13
N GLY A 88 24.62 -49.94 -56.62
CA GLY A 88 23.46 -49.08 -56.37
C GLY A 88 23.10 -49.02 -54.89
N GLY A 89 23.17 -50.15 -54.17
CA GLY A 89 22.95 -50.22 -52.73
C GLY A 89 23.98 -49.42 -51.93
N ILE A 90 25.27 -49.50 -52.29
CA ILE A 90 26.34 -48.71 -51.64
C ILE A 90 26.10 -47.21 -51.86
N ILE A 91 25.76 -46.78 -53.09
CA ILE A 91 25.45 -45.39 -53.40
C ILE A 91 24.21 -44.91 -52.61
N ALA A 92 23.17 -45.74 -52.51
CA ALA A 92 21.97 -45.44 -51.72
C ALA A 92 22.27 -45.29 -50.21
N VAL A 93 23.12 -46.16 -49.65
CA VAL A 93 23.53 -46.04 -48.24
C VAL A 93 24.40 -44.80 -48.01
N LEU A 94 25.35 -44.51 -48.90
CA LEU A 94 26.19 -43.30 -48.79
C LEU A 94 25.37 -42.01 -48.86
N THR A 95 24.39 -41.94 -49.77
CA THR A 95 23.47 -40.80 -49.88
C THR A 95 22.60 -40.67 -48.63
N LEU A 96 22.02 -41.77 -48.11
CA LEU A 96 21.26 -41.76 -46.86
C LEU A 96 22.10 -41.31 -45.66
N LEU A 97 23.35 -41.78 -45.52
CA LEU A 97 24.25 -41.37 -44.44
C LEU A 97 24.60 -39.89 -44.50
N GLN A 98 24.86 -39.35 -45.70
CA GLN A 98 25.12 -37.92 -45.89
C GLN A 98 23.88 -37.09 -45.54
N THR A 99 22.69 -37.50 -46.01
CA THR A 99 21.42 -36.83 -45.69
C THR A 99 21.15 -36.87 -44.18
N ASN A 100 21.34 -38.02 -43.52
CA ASN A 100 21.15 -38.15 -42.08
C ASN A 100 22.09 -37.22 -41.29
N TRP A 101 23.38 -37.20 -41.64
CA TRP A 101 24.35 -36.33 -40.96
C TRP A 101 24.05 -34.83 -41.18
N LYS A 102 23.67 -34.44 -42.41
CA LYS A 102 23.23 -33.06 -42.68
C LYS A 102 21.99 -32.70 -41.86
N ASN A 103 21.00 -33.58 -41.83
CA ASN A 103 19.78 -33.39 -41.06
C ASN A 103 20.04 -33.31 -39.55
N GLN A 104 21.01 -34.07 -39.02
CA GLN A 104 21.44 -33.96 -37.62
C GLN A 104 22.06 -32.59 -37.32
N GLY A 105 22.95 -32.10 -38.21
CA GLY A 105 23.55 -30.78 -38.05
C GLY A 105 22.53 -29.65 -38.15
N ASP A 106 21.55 -29.75 -39.05
CA ASP A 106 20.48 -28.77 -39.20
C ASP A 106 19.53 -28.78 -37.99
N ARG A 107 19.21 -29.96 -37.43
CA ARG A 107 18.43 -30.07 -36.18
C ARG A 107 19.13 -29.39 -35.01
N ILE A 108 20.43 -29.63 -34.81
CA ILE A 108 21.19 -29.02 -33.71
C ILE A 108 21.19 -27.48 -33.83
N LYS A 109 21.31 -26.94 -35.05
CA LYS A 109 21.23 -25.50 -35.28
C LYS A 109 19.83 -24.95 -34.97
N ILE A 110 18.79 -25.63 -35.45
CA ILE A 110 17.40 -25.27 -35.16
C ILE A 110 17.15 -25.28 -33.65
N ASP A 111 17.59 -26.32 -32.94
CA ASP A 111 17.43 -26.43 -31.49
C ASP A 111 18.20 -25.31 -30.74
N ALA A 112 19.39 -24.95 -31.21
CA ALA A 112 20.16 -23.84 -30.65
C ALA A 112 19.49 -22.47 -30.92
N ASP A 113 18.95 -22.26 -32.11
CA ASP A 113 18.23 -21.05 -32.47
C ASP A 113 16.91 -20.94 -31.70
N ILE A 114 16.17 -22.04 -31.51
CA ILE A 114 14.97 -22.09 -30.67
C ILE A 114 15.33 -21.70 -29.24
N LYS A 115 16.33 -22.36 -28.64
CA LYS A 115 16.75 -22.06 -27.26
C LYS A 115 17.22 -20.62 -27.10
N LYS A 116 17.94 -20.09 -28.08
CA LYS A 116 18.36 -18.69 -28.08
C LYS A 116 17.15 -17.74 -28.15
N ASN A 117 16.20 -18.01 -29.04
CA ASN A 117 14.99 -17.20 -29.16
C ASN A 117 14.14 -17.23 -27.87
N GLU A 118 14.03 -18.39 -27.22
CA GLU A 118 13.37 -18.53 -25.91
C GLU A 118 14.07 -17.67 -24.85
N GLN A 119 15.40 -17.74 -24.76
CA GLN A 119 16.19 -16.93 -23.83
C GLN A 119 16.06 -15.43 -24.10
N ASP A 120 16.09 -15.02 -25.37
CA ASP A 120 15.93 -13.63 -25.78
C ASP A 120 14.51 -13.13 -25.46
N ALA A 121 13.47 -13.97 -25.62
CA ALA A 121 12.10 -13.65 -25.21
C ALA A 121 11.96 -13.47 -23.70
N GLU A 122 12.50 -14.40 -22.90
CA GLU A 122 12.51 -14.30 -21.43
C GLU A 122 13.30 -13.08 -20.92
N LYS A 123 14.40 -12.73 -21.62
CA LYS A 123 15.17 -11.54 -21.29
C LYS A 123 14.37 -10.27 -21.59
N ASN A 124 13.76 -10.19 -22.78
CA ASN A 124 12.96 -9.04 -23.18
C ASN A 124 11.78 -8.82 -22.23
N GLU A 125 11.11 -9.89 -21.79
CA GLU A 125 10.03 -9.80 -20.80
C GLU A 125 10.53 -9.25 -19.45
N ARG A 126 11.65 -9.79 -18.95
CA ARG A 126 12.26 -9.29 -17.70
C ARG A 126 12.70 -7.82 -17.80
N ASP A 127 13.26 -7.43 -18.94
CA ASP A 127 13.70 -6.05 -19.16
C ASP A 127 12.48 -5.10 -19.30
N HIS A 128 11.38 -5.55 -19.91
CA HIS A 128 10.12 -4.82 -19.94
C HIS A 128 9.56 -4.58 -18.53
N ILE A 129 9.46 -5.62 -17.69
CA ILE A 129 9.00 -5.50 -16.30
C ILE A 129 9.88 -4.53 -15.51
N ARG A 130 11.21 -4.62 -15.66
CA ARG A 130 12.15 -3.68 -15.02
C ARG A 130 11.91 -2.24 -15.44
N GLN A 131 11.66 -2.01 -16.72
CA GLN A 131 11.37 -0.68 -17.26
C GLN A 131 10.08 -0.12 -16.68
N VAL A 132 8.98 -0.89 -16.69
CA VAL A 132 7.70 -0.48 -16.10
C VAL A 132 7.87 -0.10 -14.63
N HIS A 133 8.60 -0.91 -13.85
CA HIS A 133 8.87 -0.60 -12.45
C HIS A 133 9.72 0.66 -12.27
N ALA A 134 10.70 0.90 -13.15
CA ALA A 134 11.52 2.11 -13.11
C ALA A 134 10.70 3.37 -13.44
N GLU A 135 9.82 3.30 -14.42
CA GLU A 135 8.91 4.39 -14.79
C GLU A 135 7.92 4.72 -13.67
N ARG A 136 7.32 3.70 -13.02
CA ARG A 136 6.48 3.90 -11.83
C ARG A 136 7.24 4.56 -10.68
N ARG A 137 8.46 4.11 -10.37
CA ARG A 137 9.31 4.75 -9.35
C ARG A 137 9.66 6.19 -9.70
N SER A 138 9.93 6.48 -10.97
CA SER A 138 10.19 7.84 -11.43
C SER A 138 8.98 8.75 -11.22
N ARG A 139 7.77 8.31 -11.61
CA ARG A 139 6.51 9.03 -11.36
C ARG A 139 6.24 9.20 -9.87
N TYR A 140 6.48 8.17 -9.07
CA TYR A 140 6.38 8.24 -7.61
C TYR A 140 7.28 9.33 -7.03
N THR A 141 8.56 9.37 -7.39
CA THR A 141 9.49 10.39 -6.90
C THR A 141 9.07 11.81 -7.33
N ALA A 142 8.62 11.97 -8.57
CA ALA A 142 8.10 13.25 -9.05
C ALA A 142 6.86 13.69 -8.26
N ALA A 143 5.91 12.79 -8.03
CA ALA A 143 4.67 13.09 -7.31
C ALA A 143 4.90 13.37 -5.82
N VAL A 144 5.83 12.66 -5.17
CA VAL A 144 6.28 13.00 -3.81
C VAL A 144 6.92 14.39 -3.77
N GLY A 145 7.72 14.75 -4.78
CA GLY A 145 8.28 16.10 -4.91
C GLY A 145 7.20 17.18 -5.04
N GLN A 146 6.10 16.88 -5.75
CA GLN A 146 4.96 17.80 -5.89
C GLN A 146 4.23 18.06 -4.57
N LEU A 147 4.24 17.13 -3.61
CA LEU A 147 3.64 17.36 -2.28
C LEU A 147 4.36 18.47 -1.48
N ALA A 148 5.60 18.79 -1.81
CA ALA A 148 6.36 19.86 -1.16
C ALA A 148 6.21 21.22 -1.87
N ASP A 149 5.40 21.30 -2.93
CA ASP A 149 5.21 22.54 -3.69
C ASP A 149 4.35 23.55 -2.90
N GLU A 150 4.65 24.84 -3.01
CA GLU A 150 3.89 25.91 -2.35
C GLU A 150 2.46 26.02 -2.89
N LYS A 151 2.22 25.65 -4.15
CA LYS A 151 0.91 25.74 -4.80
C LYS A 151 0.07 24.50 -4.52
N ALA A 152 -1.07 24.69 -3.88
CA ALA A 152 -2.01 23.61 -3.56
C ALA A 152 -2.43 22.79 -4.79
N ALA A 153 -2.61 23.43 -5.95
CA ALA A 153 -2.94 22.75 -7.20
C ALA A 153 -1.86 21.73 -7.65
N ILE A 154 -0.58 22.03 -7.42
CA ILE A 154 0.52 21.10 -7.73
C ILE A 154 0.55 19.95 -6.71
N ARG A 155 0.35 20.25 -5.41
CA ARG A 155 0.24 19.21 -4.37
C ARG A 155 -0.91 18.24 -4.63
N LEU A 156 -2.08 18.75 -5.03
CA LEU A 156 -3.23 17.94 -5.45
C LEU A 156 -2.89 17.05 -6.65
N GLY A 157 -2.20 17.57 -7.66
CA GLY A 157 -1.70 16.76 -8.78
C GLY A 157 -0.78 15.62 -8.34
N GLY A 158 0.08 15.89 -7.35
CA GLY A 158 0.92 14.88 -6.70
C GLY A 158 0.09 13.80 -6.00
N ILE A 159 -0.92 14.20 -5.22
CA ILE A 159 -1.83 13.27 -4.52
C ILE A 159 -2.52 12.35 -5.54
N TYR A 160 -3.16 12.89 -6.58
CA TYR A 160 -3.86 12.07 -7.57
C TYR A 160 -2.91 11.11 -8.30
N THR A 161 -1.67 11.55 -8.58
CA THR A 161 -0.65 10.69 -9.18
C THR A 161 -0.25 9.55 -8.23
N LEU A 162 -0.05 9.84 -6.94
CA LEU A 162 0.28 8.83 -5.94
C LEU A 162 -0.86 7.82 -5.75
N VAL A 163 -2.09 8.30 -5.63
CA VAL A 163 -3.30 7.45 -5.52
C VAL A 163 -3.40 6.54 -6.74
N GLY A 164 -3.26 7.09 -7.95
CA GLY A 164 -3.30 6.30 -9.19
C GLY A 164 -2.17 5.26 -9.25
N LEU A 165 -0.97 5.58 -8.76
CA LEU A 165 0.14 4.62 -8.68
C LEU A 165 -0.16 3.46 -7.73
N VAL A 166 -0.86 3.68 -6.62
CA VAL A 166 -1.31 2.57 -5.74
C VAL A 166 -2.23 1.63 -6.53
N ASP A 167 -3.20 2.17 -7.25
CA ASP A 167 -4.12 1.37 -8.06
C ASP A 167 -3.38 0.60 -9.17
N GLU A 168 -2.41 1.24 -9.82
CA GLU A 168 -1.57 0.59 -10.83
C GLU A 168 -0.73 -0.56 -10.26
N TRP A 169 -0.17 -0.41 -9.05
CA TRP A 169 0.56 -1.49 -8.38
C TRP A 169 -0.36 -2.65 -8.02
N LEU A 170 -1.57 -2.37 -7.50
CA LEU A 170 -2.56 -3.40 -7.18
C LEU A 170 -3.09 -4.13 -8.42
N ALA A 171 -3.16 -3.45 -9.57
CA ALA A 171 -3.64 -4.03 -10.82
C ALA A 171 -2.58 -4.89 -11.55
N ASP A 172 -1.32 -4.88 -11.10
CA ASP A 172 -0.22 -5.56 -11.78
C ASP A 172 -0.20 -7.07 -11.51
N SER A 173 -0.85 -7.84 -12.37
CA SER A 173 -0.93 -9.31 -12.28
C SER A 173 0.40 -10.03 -12.45
N THR A 174 1.49 -9.33 -12.82
CA THR A 174 2.83 -9.94 -12.90
C THR A 174 3.48 -10.08 -11.52
N LEU A 175 2.95 -9.37 -10.52
CA LEU A 175 3.44 -9.38 -9.14
C LEU A 175 2.63 -10.32 -8.25
N SER A 176 3.27 -10.79 -7.18
CA SER A 176 2.55 -11.45 -6.09
C SER A 176 1.69 -10.44 -5.31
N GLU A 177 0.58 -10.88 -4.71
CA GLU A 177 -0.27 -10.02 -3.87
C GLU A 177 0.52 -9.33 -2.74
N GLU A 178 1.54 -10.01 -2.19
CA GLU A 178 2.43 -9.45 -1.17
C GLU A 178 3.27 -8.28 -1.71
N GLU A 179 3.82 -8.40 -2.93
CA GLU A 179 4.59 -7.34 -3.56
C GLU A 179 3.71 -6.15 -3.96
N GLN A 180 2.52 -6.41 -4.52
CA GLN A 180 1.53 -5.36 -4.83
C GLN A 180 1.18 -4.56 -3.57
N GLN A 181 0.87 -5.27 -2.48
CA GLN A 181 0.54 -4.68 -1.19
C GLN A 181 1.71 -3.89 -0.62
N LYS A 182 2.94 -4.41 -0.75
CA LYS A 182 4.16 -3.77 -0.27
C LYS A 182 4.44 -2.45 -1.00
N GLU A 183 4.41 -2.45 -2.33
CA GLU A 183 4.65 -1.25 -3.14
C GLU A 183 3.55 -0.20 -2.92
N GLY A 184 2.28 -0.61 -2.89
CA GLY A 184 1.16 0.27 -2.55
C GLY A 184 1.30 0.88 -1.15
N GLN A 185 1.68 0.09 -0.15
CA GLN A 185 1.82 0.55 1.23
C GLN A 185 2.90 1.62 1.39
N VAL A 186 3.98 1.58 0.60
CA VAL A 186 5.01 2.64 0.59
C VAL A 186 4.39 3.99 0.21
N ILE A 187 3.50 3.99 -0.78
CA ILE A 187 2.82 5.21 -1.23
C ILE A 187 1.80 5.69 -0.18
N ILE A 188 0.98 4.77 0.37
CA ILE A 188 0.05 5.08 1.46
C ILE A 188 0.78 5.71 2.65
N ASN A 189 1.95 5.17 3.02
CA ASN A 189 2.75 5.71 4.12
C ASN A 189 3.17 7.17 3.87
N ASN A 190 3.45 7.56 2.62
CA ASN A 190 3.78 8.94 2.29
C ASN A 190 2.57 9.85 2.38
N LEU A 191 1.40 9.42 1.88
CA LEU A 191 0.15 10.17 2.02
C LEU A 191 -0.22 10.37 3.50
N CYS A 192 -0.12 9.32 4.32
CA CYS A 192 -0.30 9.41 5.76
C CYS A 192 0.74 10.32 6.43
N SER A 193 1.99 10.32 5.95
CA SER A 193 3.02 11.22 6.47
C SER A 193 2.75 12.69 6.13
N TYR A 194 2.17 12.95 4.96
CA TYR A 194 1.72 14.29 4.58
C TYR A 194 0.56 14.77 5.49
N ILE A 195 -0.43 13.91 5.76
CA ILE A 195 -1.51 14.20 6.72
C ILE A 195 -0.96 14.52 8.12
N ARG A 196 0.05 13.75 8.57
CA ARG A 196 0.71 13.97 9.88
C ARG A 196 1.62 15.19 9.92
N SER A 197 1.90 15.83 8.79
CA SER A 197 2.84 16.96 8.77
C SER A 197 2.25 18.16 9.54
N PRO A 198 3.06 18.84 10.38
CA PRO A 198 2.60 20.01 11.09
C PRO A 198 2.11 21.10 10.14
N PHE A 199 1.08 21.83 10.55
CA PHE A 199 0.61 23.01 9.84
C PHE A 199 0.36 24.14 10.85
N PRO A 200 1.40 24.90 11.23
CA PRO A 200 1.31 25.91 12.29
C PRO A 200 0.25 26.99 12.04
N LEU A 201 -0.14 27.18 10.79
CA LEU A 201 -1.22 28.08 10.43
C LEU A 201 -2.58 27.64 10.99
N ALA A 202 -2.82 26.33 11.18
CA ALA A 202 -4.06 25.84 11.80
C ALA A 202 -4.25 26.37 13.22
N GLU A 203 -3.18 26.39 14.02
CA GLU A 203 -3.21 26.92 15.38
C GLU A 203 -3.44 28.44 15.40
N LYS A 204 -2.80 29.17 14.49
CA LYS A 204 -3.00 30.63 14.36
C LYS A 204 -4.43 30.99 13.96
N ILE A 205 -5.02 30.23 13.03
CA ILE A 205 -6.40 30.45 12.60
C ILE A 205 -7.38 30.08 13.72
N ASP A 206 -7.20 28.95 14.41
CA ASP A 206 -8.01 28.55 15.58
C ASP A 206 -8.02 29.65 16.66
N GLU A 207 -6.85 30.22 16.96
CA GLU A 207 -6.73 31.33 17.91
C GLU A 207 -7.43 32.61 17.42
N TYR A 208 -7.24 32.98 16.14
CA TYR A 208 -7.90 34.13 15.53
C TYR A 208 -9.43 34.00 15.56
N GLU A 209 -9.95 32.84 15.19
CA GLU A 209 -11.40 32.55 15.16
C GLU A 209 -11.99 32.61 16.57
N ALA A 210 -11.33 31.99 17.55
CA ALA A 210 -11.75 32.05 18.96
C ALA A 210 -11.77 33.48 19.51
N ARG A 211 -10.79 34.32 19.16
CA ARG A 211 -10.77 35.75 19.57
C ARG A 211 -11.84 36.57 18.86
N THR A 212 -12.11 36.26 17.60
CA THR A 212 -13.17 36.92 16.83
C THR A 212 -14.53 36.57 17.41
N GLU A 213 -14.74 35.31 17.77
CA GLU A 213 -15.93 34.85 18.49
C GLU A 213 -16.09 35.59 19.82
N LEU A 214 -15.01 35.70 20.62
CA LEU A 214 -15.02 36.44 21.88
C LEU A 214 -15.48 37.89 21.67
N LYS A 215 -14.81 38.63 20.78
CA LYS A 215 -15.17 40.03 20.47
C LYS A 215 -16.64 40.14 20.03
N GLY A 216 -17.10 39.19 19.23
CA GLY A 216 -18.50 39.10 18.77
C GLY A 216 -19.48 38.93 19.93
N LEU A 217 -19.22 37.99 20.84
CA LEU A 217 -20.06 37.75 22.02
C LEU A 217 -20.04 38.93 23.00
N GLU A 218 -18.87 39.56 23.21
CA GLU A 218 -18.74 40.74 24.08
C GLU A 218 -19.45 41.98 23.53
N SER A 219 -19.57 42.10 22.20
CA SER A 219 -20.27 43.19 21.55
C SER A 219 -21.80 43.11 21.68
N LYS A 220 -22.35 41.94 22.09
CA LYS A 220 -23.79 41.75 22.28
C LYS A 220 -24.29 42.54 23.50
N LYS A 221 -25.52 43.05 23.41
CA LYS A 221 -26.12 43.80 24.51
C LYS A 221 -26.38 42.89 25.73
N PRO A 222 -26.25 43.40 26.96
CA PRO A 222 -26.64 42.66 28.16
C PRO A 222 -28.10 42.18 28.05
N GLY A 223 -28.31 40.87 28.20
CA GLY A 223 -29.65 40.24 28.12
C GLY A 223 -30.08 39.78 26.72
N THR A 224 -29.27 39.98 25.67
CA THR A 224 -29.52 39.40 24.33
C THR A 224 -28.71 38.14 24.04
N LEU A 225 -27.81 37.75 24.94
CA LEU A 225 -27.09 36.48 24.85
C LEU A 225 -28.08 35.33 25.08
N PHE A 226 -28.02 34.32 24.23
CA PHE A 226 -28.76 33.10 24.47
C PHE A 226 -28.18 32.34 25.67
N PRO A 227 -28.98 31.52 26.39
CA PRO A 227 -28.51 30.79 27.58
C PRO A 227 -27.28 29.88 27.33
N ASP A 228 -27.11 29.41 26.10
CA ASP A 228 -25.98 28.61 25.60
C ASP A 228 -24.74 29.46 25.24
N GLU A 229 -24.91 30.76 24.99
CA GLU A 229 -23.79 31.65 24.65
C GLU A 229 -23.05 32.19 25.87
N LEU A 230 -23.69 32.28 27.04
CA LEU A 230 -23.04 32.74 28.27
C LEU A 230 -21.86 31.84 28.70
N PRO A 231 -22.03 30.51 28.80
CA PRO A 231 -20.91 29.62 29.14
C PRO A 231 -19.76 29.75 28.15
N ARG A 232 -20.08 29.89 26.85
CA ARG A 232 -19.10 30.01 25.77
C ARG A 232 -18.33 31.33 25.82
N LEU A 233 -19.00 32.43 26.14
CA LEU A 233 -18.37 33.73 26.41
C LEU A 233 -17.40 33.65 27.60
N ASP A 234 -17.80 33.02 28.71
CA ASP A 234 -16.95 32.88 29.89
C ASP A 234 -15.71 32.02 29.60
N THR A 235 -15.86 30.91 28.86
CA THR A 235 -14.73 30.09 28.37
C THR A 235 -13.74 30.92 27.55
N LEU A 236 -14.24 31.69 26.58
CA LEU A 236 -13.37 32.47 25.70
C LEU A 236 -12.68 33.62 26.42
N ARG A 237 -13.35 34.30 27.36
CA ARG A 237 -12.72 35.35 28.18
C ARG A 237 -11.55 34.82 28.97
N LYS A 238 -11.72 33.65 29.61
CA LYS A 238 -10.68 33.00 30.40
C LYS A 238 -9.54 32.47 29.54
N ARG A 239 -9.84 31.87 28.37
CA ARG A 239 -8.83 31.44 27.39
C ARG A 239 -7.84 32.55 27.05
N PHE A 240 -8.28 33.82 27.10
CA PHE A 240 -7.47 34.98 26.74
C PHE A 240 -7.20 35.94 27.90
N GLU A 241 -7.47 35.57 29.15
CA GLU A 241 -7.35 36.44 30.35
C GLU A 241 -5.89 36.91 30.56
N ASP A 242 -4.92 36.03 30.36
CA ASP A 242 -3.47 36.31 30.50
C ASP A 242 -2.75 36.62 29.17
N SER A 243 -3.50 36.79 28.08
CA SER A 243 -2.92 37.00 26.74
C SER A 243 -2.47 38.45 26.55
N ALA A 244 -1.32 38.82 27.10
CA ALA A 244 -0.81 40.19 27.06
C ALA A 244 -0.30 40.66 25.67
N GLU A 245 -0.18 39.80 24.65
CA GLU A 245 0.47 40.18 23.39
C GLU A 245 -0.05 39.46 22.13
N TYR A 246 -1.38 39.47 21.91
CA TYR A 246 -1.93 39.02 20.63
C TYR A 246 -1.82 40.11 19.56
N GLN A 247 -1.09 39.82 18.49
CA GLN A 247 -1.07 40.65 17.29
C GLN A 247 -2.01 40.05 16.25
N GLU A 248 -3.06 40.80 15.92
CA GLU A 248 -3.98 40.41 14.86
C GLU A 248 -3.21 40.31 13.53
N PRO A 249 -3.39 39.24 12.74
CA PRO A 249 -2.62 39.09 11.50
C PRO A 249 -2.85 40.23 10.51
N ASP A 250 -1.77 40.75 9.92
CA ASP A 250 -1.81 41.87 8.98
C ASP A 250 -2.67 41.58 7.73
N ASP A 251 -2.70 40.32 7.27
CA ASP A 251 -3.51 39.87 6.12
C ASP A 251 -4.19 38.53 6.44
N ILE A 252 -5.29 38.60 7.20
CA ILE A 252 -6.08 37.42 7.56
C ILE A 252 -6.69 36.72 6.33
N ALA A 253 -7.01 37.46 5.27
CA ALA A 253 -7.64 36.91 4.08
C ALA A 253 -6.67 35.96 3.35
N ALA A 254 -5.40 36.35 3.22
CA ALA A 254 -4.36 35.48 2.65
C ALA A 254 -4.11 34.24 3.51
N LEU A 255 -4.11 34.39 4.84
CA LEU A 255 -3.94 33.26 5.77
C LEU A 255 -5.11 32.28 5.71
N GLN A 256 -6.35 32.78 5.66
CA GLN A 256 -7.54 31.94 5.48
C GLN A 256 -7.52 31.22 4.14
N ALA A 257 -7.11 31.89 3.06
CA ALA A 257 -6.97 31.26 1.74
C ALA A 257 -5.96 30.09 1.79
N ALA A 258 -4.76 30.31 2.35
CA ALA A 258 -3.75 29.26 2.50
C ALA A 258 -4.21 28.11 3.42
N PHE A 259 -4.98 28.43 4.46
CA PHE A 259 -5.57 27.44 5.36
C PHE A 259 -6.60 26.55 4.65
N HIS A 260 -7.54 27.16 3.92
CA HIS A 260 -8.54 26.43 3.12
C HIS A 260 -7.90 25.59 2.01
N GLU A 261 -6.89 26.12 1.34
CA GLU A 261 -6.12 25.36 0.34
C GLU A 261 -5.51 24.08 0.93
N GLU A 262 -4.94 24.16 2.14
CA GLU A 262 -4.37 22.98 2.80
C GLU A 262 -5.43 22.02 3.33
N GLN A 263 -6.58 22.53 3.80
CA GLN A 263 -7.75 21.71 4.15
C GLN A 263 -8.19 20.87 2.93
N ASP A 264 -8.34 21.50 1.77
CA ASP A 264 -8.76 20.85 0.52
C ASP A 264 -7.75 19.78 0.10
N VAL A 265 -6.44 20.10 0.15
CA VAL A 265 -5.35 19.16 -0.18
C VAL A 265 -5.40 17.92 0.70
N ARG A 266 -5.49 18.08 2.03
CA ARG A 266 -5.47 16.94 2.96
C ARG A 266 -6.78 16.15 2.96
N ARG A 267 -7.92 16.84 2.84
CA ARG A 267 -9.24 16.22 2.73
C ARG A 267 -9.34 15.38 1.45
N ALA A 268 -8.78 15.83 0.33
CA ALA A 268 -8.74 15.06 -0.91
C ALA A 268 -8.06 13.68 -0.74
N ILE A 269 -7.04 13.57 0.13
CA ILE A 269 -6.41 12.28 0.45
C ILE A 269 -7.43 11.33 1.08
N PHE A 270 -8.20 11.80 2.06
CA PHE A 270 -9.24 11.00 2.70
C PHE A 270 -10.39 10.66 1.75
N GLU A 271 -10.78 11.57 0.84
CA GLU A 271 -11.79 11.30 -0.18
C GLU A 271 -11.34 10.18 -1.13
N GLU A 272 -10.10 10.25 -1.62
CA GLU A 272 -9.55 9.24 -2.53
C GLU A 272 -9.38 7.88 -1.86
N MET A 273 -8.98 7.87 -0.57
CA MET A 273 -8.99 6.66 0.26
C MET A 273 -10.41 6.11 0.41
N SER A 274 -11.37 6.96 0.77
CA SER A 274 -12.77 6.56 0.99
C SER A 274 -13.40 5.91 -0.24
N LYS A 275 -13.05 6.36 -1.46
CA LYS A 275 -13.56 5.76 -2.71
C LYS A 275 -13.12 4.30 -2.89
N ARG A 276 -12.02 3.89 -2.26
CA ARG A 276 -11.34 2.60 -2.45
C ARG A 276 -11.36 1.70 -1.23
N ASN A 277 -11.64 2.27 -0.07
CA ASN A 277 -11.85 1.56 1.19
C ASN A 277 -13.12 0.69 1.12
N SER A 278 -13.30 -0.13 2.15
CA SER A 278 -14.46 -0.98 2.32
C SER A 278 -15.75 -0.19 2.31
N LYS A 279 -16.83 -0.77 1.80
CA LYS A 279 -18.16 -0.16 1.80
C LYS A 279 -18.96 -0.66 2.99
N VAL A 280 -19.54 0.26 3.76
CA VAL A 280 -20.40 -0.08 4.90
C VAL A 280 -21.87 0.06 4.49
N SER A 281 -22.54 -1.07 4.28
CA SER A 281 -23.97 -1.09 3.94
C SER A 281 -24.82 -1.33 5.18
N VAL A 282 -25.94 -0.60 5.28
CA VAL A 282 -26.94 -0.80 6.33
C VAL A 282 -28.12 -1.52 5.72
N ASP A 283 -28.36 -2.77 6.14
CA ASP A 283 -29.57 -3.50 5.79
C ASP A 283 -30.55 -3.46 6.96
N GLU A 284 -31.82 -3.17 6.68
CA GLU A 284 -32.84 -3.03 7.72
C GLU A 284 -33.14 -4.32 8.49
N SER A 285 -32.81 -5.47 7.90
CA SER A 285 -33.08 -6.82 8.41
C SER A 285 -31.83 -7.55 8.91
N THR A 286 -30.65 -7.32 8.31
CA THR A 286 -29.40 -8.00 8.66
C THR A 286 -28.38 -7.13 9.40
N GLY A 287 -28.70 -5.85 9.63
CA GLY A 287 -27.81 -4.89 10.28
C GLY A 287 -26.69 -4.39 9.36
N VAL A 288 -25.61 -3.87 9.94
CA VAL A 288 -24.49 -3.29 9.18
C VAL A 288 -23.54 -4.36 8.65
N THR A 289 -23.32 -4.40 7.34
CA THR A 289 -22.36 -5.27 6.65
C THR A 289 -21.20 -4.46 6.07
N VAL A 290 -20.01 -5.07 5.99
CA VAL A 290 -18.80 -4.42 5.45
C VAL A 290 -18.33 -5.26 4.27
N THR A 291 -18.22 -4.64 3.10
CA THR A 291 -17.69 -5.28 1.90
C THR A 291 -16.28 -4.75 1.65
N PRO A 292 -15.24 -5.59 1.68
CA PRO A 292 -13.86 -5.17 1.44
C PRO A 292 -13.67 -4.39 0.14
N GLY A 293 -13.01 -3.24 0.21
CA GLY A 293 -12.61 -2.44 -0.93
C GLY A 293 -11.21 -2.80 -1.42
N ALA A 294 -10.78 -2.21 -2.53
CA ALA A 294 -9.43 -2.44 -3.08
C ALA A 294 -8.31 -2.06 -2.08
N TRP A 295 -8.58 -1.10 -1.20
CA TRP A 295 -7.60 -0.59 -0.23
C TRP A 295 -7.77 -1.16 1.18
N SER A 296 -8.66 -2.15 1.37
CA SER A 296 -8.94 -2.71 2.70
C SER A 296 -7.74 -3.40 3.35
N GLY A 297 -6.76 -3.83 2.54
CA GLY A 297 -5.53 -4.46 3.01
C GLY A 297 -4.49 -3.48 3.58
N PHE A 298 -4.59 -2.19 3.27
CA PHE A 298 -3.60 -1.19 3.68
C PHE A 298 -3.71 -0.81 5.15
N LYS A 299 -2.59 -0.36 5.70
CA LYS A 299 -2.50 0.24 7.03
C LYS A 299 -2.43 1.76 6.89
N PHE A 300 -3.31 2.45 7.60
CA PHE A 300 -3.37 3.89 7.63
C PHE A 300 -2.93 4.39 9.02
N GLY A 301 -1.95 5.29 9.06
CA GLY A 301 -1.36 5.80 10.31
C GLY A 301 -1.49 7.32 10.41
N PHE A 302 -2.47 7.78 11.19
CA PHE A 302 -2.76 9.19 11.43
C PHE A 302 -2.40 9.64 12.86
N ASN A 303 -1.53 8.88 13.52
CA ASN A 303 -1.10 9.17 14.88
C ASN A 303 -0.49 10.57 14.97
N ARG A 304 -0.91 11.37 15.96
CA ARG A 304 -0.46 12.75 16.14
C ARG A 304 -0.72 13.69 14.96
N ALA A 305 -1.64 13.35 14.07
CA ALA A 305 -1.97 14.22 12.95
C ALA A 305 -2.70 15.49 13.45
N PRO A 306 -2.36 16.67 12.90
CA PRO A 306 -3.20 17.85 13.02
C PRO A 306 -4.34 17.74 11.98
N ILE A 307 -5.56 17.65 12.47
CA ILE A 307 -6.77 17.62 11.64
C ILE A 307 -7.50 18.94 11.86
N PHE A 308 -7.78 19.63 10.76
CA PHE A 308 -8.42 20.94 10.79
C PHE A 308 -9.40 21.08 9.63
N TYR A 309 -9.95 19.96 9.16
CA TYR A 309 -10.88 19.84 8.03
C TYR A 309 -11.88 18.73 8.32
N PRO A 310 -13.10 18.80 7.76
CA PRO A 310 -14.15 17.84 8.07
C PRO A 310 -13.88 16.47 7.43
N LEU A 311 -14.21 15.42 8.16
CA LEU A 311 -14.15 14.02 7.75
C LEU A 311 -15.56 13.40 7.68
N ASP A 312 -16.56 14.25 7.45
CA ASP A 312 -17.97 13.90 7.29
C ASP A 312 -18.21 13.00 6.08
N ASN A 313 -19.12 12.04 6.21
CA ASN A 313 -19.58 11.17 5.13
C ASN A 313 -18.46 10.39 4.41
N LEU A 314 -17.30 10.19 5.04
CA LEU A 314 -16.19 9.42 4.52
C LEU A 314 -16.14 8.03 5.14
N THR A 315 -15.66 7.05 4.38
CA THR A 315 -15.33 5.71 4.87
C THR A 315 -13.83 5.57 5.12
N ILE A 316 -13.47 5.36 6.39
CA ILE A 316 -12.08 5.20 6.85
C ILE A 316 -11.87 3.74 7.25
N GLU A 317 -10.91 3.07 6.61
CA GLU A 317 -10.70 1.63 6.81
C GLU A 317 -10.27 1.28 8.24
N LYS A 318 -9.12 1.82 8.67
CA LYS A 318 -8.62 1.74 10.05
C LYS A 318 -8.19 3.13 10.48
N ALA A 319 -8.94 3.73 11.39
CA ALA A 319 -8.75 5.11 11.80
C ALA A 319 -7.81 5.17 13.00
N VAL A 320 -6.49 5.25 12.77
CA VAL A 320 -5.52 5.39 13.87
C VAL A 320 -5.22 6.87 14.10
N PHE A 321 -6.07 7.54 14.88
CA PHE A 321 -5.95 8.94 15.31
C PHE A 321 -5.40 9.08 16.74
N SER A 322 -4.65 8.08 17.23
CA SER A 322 -4.06 8.10 18.56
C SER A 322 -3.20 9.36 18.76
N SER A 323 -3.49 10.14 19.81
CA SER A 323 -2.84 11.42 20.11
C SER A 323 -2.93 12.47 18.99
N ALA A 324 -3.87 12.34 18.04
CA ALA A 324 -4.14 13.37 17.04
C ALA A 324 -4.79 14.59 17.70
N ARG A 325 -4.62 15.76 17.08
CA ARG A 325 -5.25 17.02 17.51
C ARG A 325 -6.22 17.49 16.44
N PHE A 326 -7.48 17.65 16.83
CA PHE A 326 -8.54 18.18 15.99
C PHE A 326 -8.74 19.66 16.35
N TYR A 327 -8.31 20.55 15.46
CA TYR A 327 -8.46 22.00 15.58
C TYR A 327 -9.86 22.43 15.15
N GLY A 328 -10.45 23.37 15.87
CA GLY A 328 -11.82 23.80 15.65
C GLY A 328 -12.84 22.67 15.76
N GLU A 329 -13.84 22.68 14.87
CA GLU A 329 -14.87 21.65 14.82
C GLU A 329 -14.34 20.35 14.18
N ALA A 330 -14.38 19.25 14.94
CA ALA A 330 -14.06 17.92 14.48
C ALA A 330 -15.33 17.24 13.94
N ASP A 331 -15.58 17.40 12.65
CA ASP A 331 -16.78 16.87 12.00
C ASP A 331 -16.57 15.45 11.44
N PHE A 332 -17.30 14.49 12.02
CA PHE A 332 -17.42 13.09 11.59
C PHE A 332 -18.88 12.72 11.32
N LEU A 333 -19.72 13.70 10.96
CA LEU A 333 -21.12 13.48 10.62
C LEU A 333 -21.27 12.37 9.57
N GLY A 334 -21.96 11.29 9.92
CA GLY A 334 -22.18 10.16 9.02
C GLY A 334 -20.92 9.40 8.59
N ALA A 335 -19.76 9.67 9.20
CA ALA A 335 -18.52 8.98 8.88
C ALA A 335 -18.61 7.48 9.20
N GLU A 336 -17.95 6.65 8.40
CA GLU A 336 -17.99 5.19 8.50
C GLU A 336 -16.59 4.64 8.78
N PHE A 337 -16.43 3.99 9.91
CA PHE A 337 -15.20 3.32 10.31
C PHE A 337 -15.34 1.81 10.03
N ALA A 338 -14.77 1.36 8.91
CA ALA A 338 -14.93 0.00 8.40
C ALA A 338 -14.11 -1.07 9.17
N GLY A 339 -13.22 -0.62 10.06
CA GLY A 339 -12.44 -1.43 10.98
C GLY A 339 -12.36 -0.78 12.36
N ASP A 340 -11.25 -0.99 13.04
CA ASP A 340 -11.00 -0.37 14.35
C ASP A 340 -10.72 1.13 14.18
N ALA A 341 -11.28 1.94 15.07
CA ALA A 341 -11.08 3.37 15.18
C ALA A 341 -10.48 3.68 16.55
N ASP A 342 -9.28 4.24 16.54
CA ASP A 342 -8.51 4.58 17.72
C ASP A 342 -8.29 6.09 17.80
N PHE A 343 -9.03 6.73 18.71
CA PHE A 343 -8.89 8.12 19.13
C PHE A 343 -8.20 8.21 20.49
N GLY A 344 -7.47 7.17 20.91
CA GLY A 344 -6.83 7.13 22.21
C GLY A 344 -5.88 8.32 22.41
N GLY A 345 -6.11 9.12 23.45
CA GLY A 345 -5.32 10.31 23.73
C GLY A 345 -5.49 11.46 22.74
N ALA A 346 -6.48 11.41 21.83
CA ALA A 346 -6.74 12.50 20.89
C ALA A 346 -7.31 13.73 21.61
N GLU A 347 -6.98 14.91 21.12
CA GLU A 347 -7.43 16.20 21.65
C GLU A 347 -8.42 16.83 20.67
N PHE A 348 -9.61 17.18 21.14
CA PHE A 348 -10.65 17.88 20.38
C PHE A 348 -10.79 19.29 20.94
N THR A 349 -10.21 20.29 20.26
CA THR A 349 -10.13 21.67 20.78
C THR A 349 -11.46 22.42 20.69
N GLY A 350 -12.31 22.04 19.73
CA GLY A 350 -13.68 22.53 19.59
C GLY A 350 -14.72 21.42 19.73
N ASN A 351 -15.85 21.59 19.04
CA ASN A 351 -16.94 20.62 19.06
C ASN A 351 -16.54 19.33 18.31
N ALA A 352 -16.90 18.18 18.87
CA ALA A 352 -16.70 16.87 18.25
C ALA A 352 -18.05 16.25 17.84
N ASN A 353 -18.28 16.15 16.53
CA ASN A 353 -19.54 15.71 15.97
C ASN A 353 -19.43 14.31 15.34
N PHE A 354 -19.90 13.28 16.05
CA PHE A 354 -20.02 11.90 15.59
C PHE A 354 -21.47 11.52 15.30
N LEU A 355 -22.34 12.49 14.98
CA LEU A 355 -23.75 12.24 14.69
C LEU A 355 -23.89 11.26 13.52
N GLY A 356 -24.64 10.17 13.73
CA GLY A 356 -24.84 9.14 12.71
C GLY A 356 -23.59 8.34 12.30
N ALA A 357 -22.45 8.53 12.96
CA ALA A 357 -21.22 7.82 12.63
C ALA A 357 -21.35 6.31 12.87
N LYS A 358 -20.70 5.49 12.04
CA LYS A 358 -20.80 4.03 12.09
C LYS A 358 -19.45 3.41 12.43
N PHE A 359 -19.37 2.73 13.56
CA PHE A 359 -18.20 2.00 14.01
C PHE A 359 -18.44 0.50 13.84
N THR A 360 -17.70 -0.11 12.92
CA THR A 360 -17.87 -1.53 12.62
C THR A 360 -16.88 -2.44 13.37
N GLY A 361 -15.73 -1.89 13.79
CA GLY A 361 -14.77 -2.49 14.72
C GLY A 361 -14.85 -1.91 16.13
N ASN A 362 -13.72 -1.90 16.83
CA ASN A 362 -13.56 -1.23 18.12
C ASN A 362 -13.55 0.29 17.94
N ALA A 363 -14.21 1.03 18.83
CA ALA A 363 -14.11 2.49 18.90
C ALA A 363 -13.47 2.89 20.24
N ASN A 364 -12.21 3.28 20.21
CA ASN A 364 -11.43 3.64 21.39
C ASN A 364 -11.31 5.17 21.54
N PHE A 365 -11.74 5.69 22.68
CA PHE A 365 -11.64 7.10 23.08
C PHE A 365 -10.91 7.27 24.42
N GLN A 366 -10.21 6.23 24.90
CA GLN A 366 -9.49 6.31 26.18
C GLN A 366 -8.46 7.43 26.17
N ARG A 367 -8.37 8.18 27.26
CA ARG A 367 -7.49 9.37 27.39
C ARG A 367 -7.79 10.50 26.41
N ALA A 368 -8.84 10.39 25.57
CA ALA A 368 -9.21 11.50 24.70
C ALA A 368 -9.70 12.69 25.54
N GLU A 369 -9.43 13.89 25.06
CA GLU A 369 -9.80 15.14 25.72
C GLU A 369 -10.77 15.92 24.85
N PHE A 370 -11.93 16.27 25.41
CA PHE A 370 -12.99 17.00 24.74
C PHE A 370 -13.20 18.36 25.41
N THR A 371 -12.75 19.42 24.74
CA THR A 371 -12.88 20.80 25.23
C THR A 371 -14.25 21.38 24.89
N GLY A 372 -14.81 21.01 23.74
CA GLY A 372 -16.12 21.46 23.27
C GLY A 372 -17.23 20.42 23.38
N THR A 373 -18.39 20.76 22.80
CA THR A 373 -19.56 19.88 22.76
C THR A 373 -19.25 18.58 22.05
N THR A 374 -19.70 17.45 22.60
CA THR A 374 -19.50 16.11 22.01
C THR A 374 -20.83 15.43 21.72
N ILE A 375 -21.07 15.06 20.46
CA ILE A 375 -22.34 14.49 19.99
C ILE A 375 -22.10 13.13 19.35
N PHE A 376 -22.74 12.09 19.88
CA PHE A 376 -22.80 10.74 19.32
C PHE A 376 -24.21 10.31 18.94
N THR A 377 -25.16 11.24 18.90
CA THR A 377 -26.57 10.92 18.65
C THR A 377 -26.73 10.15 17.33
N GLY A 378 -27.36 8.98 17.39
CA GLY A 378 -27.57 8.14 16.20
C GLY A 378 -26.33 7.39 15.73
N ALA A 379 -25.22 7.39 16.48
CA ALA A 379 -24.05 6.59 16.16
C ALA A 379 -24.35 5.08 16.25
N TYR A 380 -23.78 4.29 15.34
CA TYR A 380 -23.97 2.85 15.28
C TYR A 380 -22.69 2.11 15.67
N PHE A 381 -22.79 1.12 16.54
CA PHE A 381 -21.67 0.33 17.05
C PHE A 381 -21.93 -1.15 16.80
N LYS A 382 -21.28 -1.72 15.78
CA LYS A 382 -21.57 -3.07 15.30
C LYS A 382 -21.06 -4.17 16.23
N LYS A 383 -19.79 -4.08 16.63
CA LYS A 383 -19.06 -5.21 17.22
C LYS A 383 -18.89 -5.08 18.73
N TYR A 384 -18.67 -3.87 19.22
CA TYR A 384 -18.46 -3.57 20.64
C TYR A 384 -19.01 -2.18 20.98
N ALA A 385 -19.32 -1.96 22.26
CA ALA A 385 -19.58 -0.61 22.76
C ALA A 385 -18.32 0.26 22.65
N PRO A 386 -18.45 1.60 22.49
CA PRO A 386 -17.29 2.48 22.49
C PRO A 386 -16.64 2.51 23.88
N THR A 387 -15.31 2.49 23.90
CA THR A 387 -14.52 2.49 25.14
C THR A 387 -14.00 3.89 25.42
N PHE A 388 -14.50 4.52 26.47
CA PHE A 388 -14.00 5.82 26.95
C PHE A 388 -13.06 5.69 28.16
N ALA A 389 -13.14 4.58 28.91
CA ALA A 389 -12.32 4.37 30.09
C ALA A 389 -12.05 2.88 30.36
N ASP A 390 -10.96 2.60 31.06
CA ASP A 390 -10.66 1.32 31.72
C ASP A 390 -10.19 1.56 33.18
N THR A 391 -9.49 0.60 33.78
CA THR A 391 -8.99 0.70 35.17
C THR A 391 -7.90 1.75 35.38
N SER A 392 -7.27 2.25 34.32
CA SER A 392 -6.09 3.11 34.38
C SER A 392 -6.17 4.33 33.46
N ASN A 393 -7.14 4.37 32.55
CA ASN A 393 -7.29 5.39 31.54
C ASN A 393 -8.74 5.88 31.52
N SER A 394 -8.93 7.20 31.44
CA SER A 394 -10.25 7.84 31.31
C SER A 394 -10.19 8.93 30.27
N ALA A 395 -11.19 9.00 29.40
CA ALA A 395 -11.46 10.19 28.61
C ALA A 395 -11.88 11.34 29.53
N ARG A 396 -11.57 12.56 29.11
CA ARG A 396 -11.77 13.80 29.86
C ARG A 396 -12.72 14.72 29.11
N PHE A 397 -13.69 15.28 29.84
CA PHE A 397 -14.66 16.23 29.31
C PHE A 397 -14.56 17.55 30.06
N SER A 398 -14.57 18.66 29.34
CA SER A 398 -14.52 19.99 29.96
C SER A 398 -15.78 20.25 30.77
N ALA A 399 -15.61 20.67 32.03
CA ALA A 399 -16.70 21.11 32.90
C ALA A 399 -17.23 22.51 32.57
N GLN A 400 -16.66 23.21 31.57
CA GLN A 400 -17.16 24.50 31.10
C GLN A 400 -18.34 24.33 30.14
N VAL A 401 -18.36 23.26 29.34
CA VAL A 401 -19.45 22.93 28.41
C VAL A 401 -20.78 22.80 29.16
N ASN A 402 -21.88 23.18 28.53
CA ASN A 402 -23.21 22.96 29.06
C ASN A 402 -23.52 21.45 29.18
N PRO A 403 -23.87 20.91 30.37
CA PRO A 403 -24.17 19.49 30.54
C PRO A 403 -25.17 18.91 29.53
N GLN A 404 -26.09 19.72 29.01
CA GLN A 404 -27.13 19.31 28.05
C GLN A 404 -26.64 19.19 26.61
N GLU A 405 -25.43 19.68 26.32
CA GLU A 405 -24.84 19.66 24.97
C GLU A 405 -24.05 18.37 24.73
N TYR A 406 -23.54 17.72 25.77
CA TYR A 406 -23.01 16.37 25.65
C TYR A 406 -24.14 15.37 25.37
N ARG A 407 -24.07 14.69 24.22
CA ARG A 407 -25.15 13.81 23.74
C ARG A 407 -24.64 12.43 23.38
N PHE A 408 -24.77 11.50 24.32
CA PHE A 408 -24.42 10.10 24.15
C PHE A 408 -25.66 9.25 23.90
N GLY A 409 -25.93 8.94 22.62
CA GLY A 409 -27.10 8.13 22.26
C GLY A 409 -26.85 7.33 20.99
N ALA A 410 -26.81 6.00 21.10
CA ALA A 410 -26.64 5.14 19.95
C ALA A 410 -27.92 5.06 19.10
N HIS A 411 -27.79 4.73 17.82
CA HIS A 411 -28.91 4.43 16.94
C HIS A 411 -29.76 3.30 17.53
N PRO A 412 -31.11 3.34 17.46
CA PRO A 412 -31.96 2.30 18.07
C PRO A 412 -31.71 0.87 17.58
N LYS A 413 -31.23 0.71 16.34
CA LYS A 413 -30.84 -0.59 15.76
C LYS A 413 -29.40 -1.00 16.07
N SER A 414 -28.64 -0.18 16.79
CA SER A 414 -27.27 -0.50 17.16
C SER A 414 -27.26 -1.61 18.23
N PRO A 415 -26.50 -2.70 18.06
CA PRO A 415 -26.42 -3.76 19.07
C PRO A 415 -25.67 -3.32 20.34
N HIS A 416 -24.83 -2.29 20.22
CA HIS A 416 -24.10 -1.70 21.33
C HIS A 416 -24.31 -0.19 21.40
N GLY A 417 -24.05 0.41 22.55
CA GLY A 417 -24.21 1.84 22.77
C GLY A 417 -23.49 2.29 24.03
N PHE A 418 -24.02 3.33 24.65
CA PHE A 418 -23.41 3.95 25.82
C PHE A 418 -24.05 3.44 27.11
N SER A 419 -23.21 3.22 28.11
CA SER A 419 -23.64 3.19 29.51
C SER A 419 -23.17 4.49 30.14
N CYS A 420 -24.11 5.36 30.51
CA CYS A 420 -23.81 6.66 31.10
C CYS A 420 -24.10 6.68 32.59
N GLY A 421 -23.30 7.47 33.32
CA GLY A 421 -23.42 7.71 34.75
C GLY A 421 -23.30 9.19 35.08
N GLU A 422 -23.48 9.52 36.35
CA GLU A 422 -23.36 10.91 36.83
C GLU A 422 -21.92 11.22 37.20
N ALA A 423 -21.43 12.38 36.75
CA ALA A 423 -20.19 12.99 37.22
C ALA A 423 -20.46 14.44 37.63
N GLU A 424 -19.84 14.89 38.71
CA GLU A 424 -20.05 16.23 39.26
C GLU A 424 -18.74 17.00 39.35
N LEU A 425 -18.74 18.23 38.85
CA LEU A 425 -17.65 19.19 39.03
C LEU A 425 -18.23 20.61 39.02
N LEU A 426 -17.65 21.52 39.82
CA LEU A 426 -18.10 22.92 39.92
C LEU A 426 -19.61 23.08 40.22
N ASN A 427 -20.18 22.20 41.07
CA ASN A 427 -21.61 22.15 41.41
C ASN A 427 -22.54 21.95 40.19
N ARG A 428 -22.04 21.33 39.13
CA ARG A 428 -22.80 20.94 37.93
C ARG A 428 -22.74 19.43 37.78
N THR A 429 -23.87 18.82 37.48
CA THR A 429 -23.98 17.38 37.23
C THR A 429 -24.03 17.13 35.73
N PHE A 430 -23.21 16.19 35.26
CA PHE A 430 -23.09 15.78 33.86
C PHE A 430 -23.44 14.31 33.71
N ILE A 431 -24.07 13.95 32.59
CA ILE A 431 -24.35 12.56 32.22
C ILE A 431 -23.35 12.16 31.14
N LEU A 432 -22.33 11.39 31.53
CA LEU A 432 -21.21 11.01 30.67
C LEU A 432 -21.03 9.49 30.63
N PRO A 433 -20.31 8.92 29.64
CA PRO A 433 -19.98 7.49 29.65
C PRO A 433 -19.29 7.09 30.95
N ILE A 434 -19.65 5.92 31.49
CA ILE A 434 -19.10 5.42 32.75
C ILE A 434 -17.57 5.37 32.71
N GLY A 435 -16.93 5.79 33.81
CA GLY A 435 -15.48 5.82 33.97
C GLY A 435 -14.78 7.06 33.39
N THR A 436 -15.49 7.91 32.66
CA THR A 436 -14.96 9.22 32.22
C THR A 436 -14.91 10.21 33.37
N VAL A 437 -14.05 11.22 33.24
CA VAL A 437 -13.89 12.28 34.25
C VAL A 437 -14.17 13.65 33.64
N LEU A 438 -14.64 14.57 34.46
CA LEU A 438 -14.64 15.99 34.14
C LEU A 438 -13.31 16.60 34.54
N TYR A 439 -12.85 17.59 33.79
CA TYR A 439 -11.76 18.48 34.21
C TYR A 439 -12.23 19.92 34.19
N ASP A 440 -11.66 20.73 35.07
CA ASP A 440 -11.80 22.19 35.01
C ASP A 440 -10.64 22.76 34.17
N PRO A 441 -10.91 23.32 32.98
CA PRO A 441 -9.87 23.93 32.15
C PRO A 441 -9.09 25.04 32.87
N ASP A 442 -9.69 25.70 33.87
CA ASP A 442 -9.06 26.77 34.67
C ASP A 442 -8.13 26.23 35.76
N SER A 443 -7.84 24.93 35.75
CA SER A 443 -7.02 24.24 36.74
C SER A 443 -5.72 23.68 36.16
N TRP A 444 -5.40 24.04 34.91
CA TRP A 444 -4.13 23.68 34.27
C TRP A 444 -2.96 24.14 35.12
N ASP A 445 -2.07 23.21 35.43
CA ASP A 445 -0.82 23.47 36.13
C ASP A 445 0.36 23.25 35.19
N GLU A 446 1.14 24.30 34.97
CA GLU A 446 2.28 24.28 34.03
C GLU A 446 3.44 23.40 34.51
N GLU A 447 3.59 23.16 35.82
CA GLU A 447 4.65 22.30 36.35
C GLU A 447 4.30 20.82 36.18
N GLU A 448 3.04 20.47 36.48
CA GLU A 448 2.53 19.11 36.37
C GLU A 448 2.12 18.72 34.93
N GLN A 449 1.93 19.71 34.04
CA GLN A 449 1.38 19.53 32.69
C GLN A 449 0.05 18.76 32.72
N ASP A 450 -0.79 19.05 33.73
CA ASP A 450 -2.09 18.42 33.93
C ASP A 450 -3.07 19.35 34.68
N TYR A 451 -4.36 18.98 34.66
CA TYR A 451 -5.42 19.67 35.37
C TYR A 451 -5.48 19.24 36.85
N THR A 452 -5.42 20.21 37.76
CA THR A 452 -5.45 19.96 39.21
C THR A 452 -6.84 19.72 39.77
N ARG A 453 -7.91 20.10 39.05
CA ARG A 453 -9.31 19.88 39.45
C ARG A 453 -9.99 18.92 38.47
N LEU A 454 -10.12 17.67 38.90
CA LEU A 454 -10.83 16.59 38.21
C LEU A 454 -12.02 16.11 39.05
N SER A 455 -13.08 15.62 38.41
CA SER A 455 -14.16 14.92 39.11
C SER A 455 -13.77 13.48 39.44
N GLU A 456 -14.52 12.87 40.35
CA GLU A 456 -14.63 11.41 40.38
C GLU A 456 -15.12 10.87 39.02
N PRO A 457 -14.76 9.64 38.63
CA PRO A 457 -15.28 9.02 37.41
C PRO A 457 -16.80 8.88 37.45
N ALA A 458 -17.45 9.04 36.30
CA ALA A 458 -18.90 8.84 36.15
C ALA A 458 -19.30 7.42 36.57
N LYS A 459 -20.30 7.30 37.45
CA LYS A 459 -20.75 6.03 38.08
C LYS A 459 -22.19 5.67 37.76
#